data_AF-A0A0K8RGN8-F1
#
_entry.id   AF-A0A0K8RGN8-F1
#
_cell.length_a   1.000
_cell.length_b   1.000
_cell.length_c   1.000
_cell.angle_alpha   90.00
_cell.angle_beta   90.00
_cell.angle_gamma   90.00
#
_symmetry.space_group_name_H-M   'P 1'
#
loop_
_entity.id
_entity.type
_entity.pdbx_description
1 polymer ?
#
loop_
_entity_poly.entity_id
_entity_poly.type
_entity_poly.pdbx_seq_one_letter_code
_entity_poly.pdbx_strand_id
1 'polypeptide(L)' 'MNAKVLVLVFALLSVALMAEAQRFPGGGGGGFPGRFPGGGGGGARCGRRVCPRGTICRSQVVQCFRAPCPPIRTCVRF' A
#
# COMPACT_ATOMS: atom_id res chain seq x y z
N MET A 1 -3.54 44.99 -17.23
CA MET A 1 -3.59 43.51 -17.07
C MET A 1 -5.02 43.06 -17.36
N ASN A 2 -5.21 42.19 -18.35
CA ASN A 2 -6.54 41.80 -18.81
C ASN A 2 -7.14 40.76 -17.85
N ALA A 3 -8.39 40.95 -17.43
CA ALA A 3 -9.08 40.00 -16.55
C ALA A 3 -9.03 38.55 -17.09
N LYS A 4 -9.09 38.39 -18.42
CA LYS A 4 -8.94 37.10 -19.10
C LYS A 4 -7.54 36.47 -18.89
N VAL A 5 -6.49 37.29 -18.85
CA VAL A 5 -5.12 36.84 -18.60
C VAL A 5 -4.96 36.41 -17.14
N LEU A 6 -5.56 37.15 -16.21
CA LEU A 6 -5.54 36.79 -14.79
C LEU A 6 -6.22 35.43 -14.54
N VAL A 7 -7.39 35.20 -15.16
CA VAL A 7 -8.13 33.94 -15.05
C VAL A 7 -7.35 32.77 -15.65
N LEU A 8 -6.71 32.97 -16.81
CA LEU A 8 -5.86 31.94 -17.42
C LEU A 8 -4.66 31.59 -16.54
N VAL A 9 -3.98 32.58 -15.95
CA VAL A 9 -2.84 32.34 -15.06
C VAL A 9 -3.28 31.57 -13.81
N PHE A 10 -4.38 31.97 -13.17
CA PHE A 10 -4.93 31.24 -12.01
C PHE A 10 -5.35 29.81 -12.34
N ALA A 11 -5.97 29.60 -13.50
CA ALA A 11 -6.37 28.26 -13.96
C ALA A 11 -5.16 27.37 -14.25
N LEU A 12 -4.08 27.91 -14.81
CA LEU A 12 -2.85 27.16 -15.04
C LEU A 12 -2.14 26.81 -13.72
N LEU A 13 -2.12 27.74 -12.77
CA LEU A 13 -1.53 27.53 -11.44
C LEU A 13 -2.27 26.45 -10.63
N SER A 14 -3.61 26.42 -10.69
CA SER A 14 -4.40 25.41 -9.99
C SER A 14 -4.19 24.01 -10.57
N VAL A 15 -4.13 23.88 -11.90
CA VAL A 15 -3.85 22.60 -12.57
C VAL A 15 -2.44 22.10 -12.23
N ALA A 16 -1.44 22.99 -12.19
CA ALA A 16 -0.08 22.63 -11.80
C ALA A 16 0.01 22.15 -10.35
N LEU A 17 -0.70 22.78 -9.41
CA LEU A 17 -0.76 22.33 -8.02
C LEU A 17 -1.40 20.93 -7.88
N MET A 18 -2.45 20.64 -8.66
CA MET A 18 -3.13 19.33 -8.60
C MET A 18 -2.28 18.19 -9.18
N ALA A 19 -1.37 18.48 -10.11
CA ALA A 19 -0.44 17.49 -10.67
C ALA A 19 0.62 17.03 -9.65
N GLU A 20 1.03 17.91 -8.73
CA GLU A 20 2.00 17.61 -7.67
C GLU A 20 1.36 16.78 -6.53
N ALA A 21 0.06 16.93 -6.27
CA ALA A 21 -0.65 16.13 -5.26
C ALA A 21 -0.74 14.63 -5.62
N GLN A 22 -0.59 14.29 -6.90
CA GLN A 22 -0.60 12.91 -7.40
C GLN A 22 0.79 12.26 -7.37
N ARG A 23 1.86 13.03 -7.07
CA ARG A 23 3.23 12.52 -6.93
C ARG A 23 3.47 11.70 -5.65
N PHE A 24 2.48 11.65 -4.75
CA PHE A 24 2.44 10.70 -3.65
C PHE A 24 1.39 9.60 -3.90
N PRO A 25 1.78 8.41 -4.40
CA PRO A 25 0.91 7.24 -4.30
C PRO A 25 0.92 6.75 -2.85
N GLY A 26 0.12 7.38 -1.98
CA GLY A 26 -0.10 6.90 -0.62
C GLY A 26 -0.15 8.00 0.44
N GLY A 27 -1.26 8.75 0.46
CA GLY A 27 -1.53 9.76 1.49
C GLY A 27 -2.97 9.70 1.97
N GLY A 28 -3.50 8.51 2.22
CA GLY A 28 -4.81 8.33 2.85
C GLY A 28 -4.73 8.70 4.33
N GLY A 29 -4.96 9.97 4.64
CA GLY A 29 -5.25 10.41 6.00
C GLY A 29 -6.63 9.90 6.41
N GLY A 30 -6.68 9.02 7.41
CA GLY A 30 -7.95 8.51 7.93
C GLY A 30 -7.80 7.33 8.88
N GLY A 31 -7.45 7.62 10.14
CA GLY A 31 -7.91 6.90 11.33
C GLY A 31 -7.52 5.43 11.52
N PHE A 32 -6.67 5.18 12.52
CA PHE A 32 -6.75 3.93 13.30
C PHE A 32 -6.44 4.17 14.79
N PRO A 33 -7.46 4.14 15.65
CA PRO A 33 -7.35 3.58 16.98
C PRO A 33 -8.23 2.33 17.02
N GLY A 34 -7.79 1.26 16.35
CA GLY A 34 -8.64 0.10 16.11
C GLY A 34 -7.86 -1.18 15.85
N ARG A 35 -7.78 -2.01 16.88
CA ARG A 35 -7.29 -3.40 16.90
C ARG A 35 -7.96 -4.25 15.80
N PHE A 36 -7.24 -4.56 14.72
CA PHE A 36 -7.54 -5.70 13.85
C PHE A 36 -6.33 -6.65 13.78
N PRO A 37 -6.44 -7.92 14.23
CA PRO A 37 -5.46 -8.98 13.98
C PRO A 37 -5.42 -9.48 12.52
N GLY A 38 -5.96 -8.71 11.58
CA GLY A 38 -6.08 -9.08 10.18
C GLY A 38 -6.81 -7.95 9.45
N GLY A 39 -6.09 -7.16 8.66
CA GLY A 39 -6.70 -6.07 7.92
C GLY A 39 -5.66 -5.24 7.18
N GLY A 40 -5.94 -4.96 5.90
CA GLY A 40 -5.23 -3.98 5.11
C GLY A 40 -4.88 -4.52 3.73
N GLY A 41 -5.64 -4.10 2.71
CA GLY A 41 -5.41 -4.34 1.28
C GLY A 41 -4.13 -3.72 0.74
N GLY A 42 -2.99 -4.08 1.33
CA GLY A 42 -1.64 -3.85 0.86
C GLY A 42 -0.87 -5.11 1.22
N GLY A 43 -0.58 -5.93 0.20
CA GLY A 43 -0.13 -7.33 0.28
C GLY A 43 0.40 -7.79 1.65
N ALA A 44 -0.22 -8.83 2.20
CA ALA A 44 0.17 -9.41 3.49
C ALA A 44 1.70 -9.52 3.56
N ARG A 45 2.34 -8.79 4.48
CA ARG A 45 3.80 -8.82 4.60
C ARG A 45 4.21 -10.17 5.15
N CYS A 46 4.93 -10.93 4.33
CA CYS A 46 5.57 -12.18 4.71
C CYS A 46 7.04 -11.89 5.01
N GLY A 47 7.31 -11.58 6.29
CA GLY A 47 8.62 -11.13 6.75
C GLY A 47 9.00 -9.78 6.14
N ARG A 48 10.07 -9.75 5.34
CA ARG A 48 10.56 -8.54 4.66
C ARG A 48 9.91 -8.28 3.30
N ARG A 49 9.09 -9.20 2.78
CA ARG A 49 8.47 -9.09 1.44
C ARG A 49 6.96 -8.89 1.55
N VAL A 50 6.41 -8.15 0.60
CA VAL A 50 4.95 -7.96 0.42
C VAL A 50 4.45 -9.08 -0.49
N CYS A 51 3.42 -9.81 -0.06
CA CYS A 51 2.80 -10.84 -0.91
C CYS A 51 2.08 -10.20 -2.11
N PRO A 52 2.12 -10.83 -3.31
CA PRO A 52 1.40 -10.34 -4.48
C PRO A 52 -0.12 -10.28 -4.24
N ARG A 53 -0.83 -9.46 -5.04
CA ARG A 53 -2.30 -9.39 -4.99
C ARG A 53 -2.89 -10.79 -5.21
N GLY A 54 -3.97 -11.12 -4.49
CA GLY A 54 -4.56 -12.46 -4.55
C GLY A 54 -3.86 -13.50 -3.66
N THR A 55 -2.92 -13.10 -2.82
CA THR A 55 -2.24 -14.02 -1.88
C THR A 55 -2.22 -13.49 -0.46
N ILE A 56 -2.29 -14.41 0.50
CA ILE A 56 -2.19 -14.17 1.94
C ILE A 56 -0.91 -14.78 2.49
N CYS A 57 -0.32 -14.15 3.50
CA CYS A 57 0.82 -14.73 4.20
C CYS A 57 0.31 -15.75 5.22
N ARG A 58 0.61 -17.03 5.00
CA ARG A 58 0.23 -18.14 5.90
C ARG A 58 1.48 -18.84 6.41
N SER A 59 1.46 -19.26 7.67
CA SER A 59 2.49 -20.15 8.23
C SER A 59 2.27 -21.57 7.72
N GLN A 60 3.21 -22.07 6.92
CA GLN A 60 3.24 -23.46 6.48
C GLN A 60 4.25 -24.26 7.31
N VAL A 61 3.81 -25.43 7.77
CA VAL A 61 4.69 -26.42 8.39
C VAL A 61 5.35 -27.20 7.26
N VAL A 62 6.66 -27.10 7.15
CA VAL A 62 7.44 -27.82 6.14
C VAL A 62 8.01 -29.10 6.70
N GLN A 63 8.10 -30.13 5.86
CA GLN A 63 8.94 -31.29 6.15
C GLN A 63 10.40 -30.91 5.90
N CYS A 64 11.19 -30.92 6.96
CA CYS A 64 12.61 -30.69 6.92
C CYS A 64 13.35 -32.01 7.18
N PHE A 65 14.58 -32.13 6.68
CA PHE A 65 15.39 -33.35 6.82
C PHE A 65 15.75 -33.68 8.28
N ARG A 66 15.83 -32.65 9.15
CA ARG A 66 16.21 -32.80 10.55
C ARG A 66 15.36 -31.89 11.45
N ALA A 67 14.65 -32.49 12.40
CA ALA A 67 13.82 -31.77 13.36
C ALA A 67 14.65 -30.92 14.35
N PRO A 68 14.07 -29.84 14.92
CA PRO A 68 12.71 -29.34 14.73
C PRO A 68 12.53 -28.56 13.43
N CYS A 69 11.39 -28.75 12.74
CA CYS A 69 11.05 -27.99 11.54
C CYS A 69 10.28 -26.72 11.93
N PRO A 70 10.91 -25.53 11.94
CA PRO A 70 10.20 -24.30 12.24
C PRO A 70 9.19 -23.98 11.12
N PRO A 71 8.01 -23.44 11.46
CA PRO A 71 7.04 -23.01 10.47
C PRO A 71 7.60 -21.82 9.67
N ILE A 72 7.50 -21.91 8.36
CA ILE A 72 7.90 -20.82 7.45
C ILE A 72 6.68 -20.03 7.01
N ARG A 73 6.86 -18.71 6.88
CA ARG A 73 5.82 -17.81 6.37
C ARG A 73 5.90 -17.78 4.84
N THR A 74 4.86 -18.23 4.17
CA THR A 74 4.78 -18.26 2.71
C THR A 74 3.52 -17.57 2.20
N CYS A 75 3.63 -16.93 1.03
CA CYS A 75 2.49 -16.36 0.35
C CYS A 75 1.70 -17.48 -0.33
N VAL A 76 0.46 -17.70 0.08
CA VAL A 76 -0.45 -18.69 -0.51
C VAL A 76 -1.63 -17.96 -1.15
N ARG A 77 -2.13 -18.48 -2.27
CA ARG A 77 -3.41 -17.98 -2.83
C ARG A 77 -4.53 -18.29 -1.85
N PHE A 78 -5.41 -17.32 -1.64
CA PHE A 78 -6.63 -17.50 -0.85
C PHE A 78 -7.76 -18.01 -1.72
#